data_AF-A0A7J4L913-F1
#
_entry.id   AF-A0A7J4L913-F1
#
_cell.length_a   1.000
_cell.length_b   1.000
_cell.length_c   1.000
_cell.angle_alpha   90.00
_cell.angle_beta   90.00
_cell.angle_gamma   90.00
#
_symmetry.space_group_name_H-M   'P 1'
#
loop_
_entity.id
_entity.type
_entity.pdbx_description
1 polymer ?
#
loop_
_entity_poly.entity_id
_entity_poly.type
_entity_poly.pdbx_seq_one_letter_code
_entity_poly.pdbx_strand_id
1 'polypeptide(L)'
;MTTVYDIPANIFIEELAKKLKEDTRVAPPDWAKYVRTGVHKETAPIDEDWWYLRCAAMARKIYINEPIGVKKLRVMYGGAKNRGSKPHRFKKGSGSITRKGVQQLET
;
A
#
# COMPACT_ATOMS: atom_id res chain seq x y z
N MET A 1 17.99 14.38 -16.82
CA MET A 1 16.63 13.81 -16.78
C MET A 1 16.40 13.30 -15.36
N THR A 2 15.41 13.81 -14.65
CA THR A 2 15.14 13.43 -13.26
C THR A 2 14.33 12.14 -13.20
N THR A 3 14.77 11.18 -12.41
CA THR A 3 14.14 9.87 -12.23
C THR A 3 13.52 9.74 -10.84
N VAL A 4 12.74 8.67 -10.61
CA VAL A 4 12.12 8.37 -9.29
C VAL A 4 13.18 8.12 -8.20
N TYR A 5 14.42 7.83 -8.59
CA TYR A 5 15.54 7.62 -7.68
C TYR A 5 16.08 8.92 -7.09
N ASP A 6 15.86 10.05 -7.76
CA ASP A 6 16.44 11.35 -7.40
C ASP A 6 15.57 12.13 -6.39
N ILE A 7 14.36 11.64 -6.10
CA ILE A 7 13.37 12.32 -5.25
C ILE A 7 13.16 11.54 -3.95
N PRO A 8 13.11 12.21 -2.78
CA PRO A 8 12.72 11.58 -1.53
C PRO A 8 11.38 10.86 -1.64
N ALA A 9 11.33 9.63 -1.11
CA ALA A 9 10.18 8.75 -1.28
C ALA A 9 8.87 9.35 -0.75
N ASN A 10 8.91 10.03 0.39
CA ASN A 10 7.71 10.59 1.03
C ASN A 10 7.07 11.67 0.16
N ILE A 11 7.87 12.64 -0.32
CA ILE A 11 7.40 13.74 -1.17
C ILE A 11 6.78 13.18 -2.46
N PHE A 12 7.46 12.22 -3.09
CA PHE A 12 6.95 11.59 -4.30
C PHE A 12 5.61 10.87 -4.08
N ILE A 13 5.48 10.13 -2.97
CA ILE A 13 4.27 9.36 -2.66
C ILE A 13 3.08 10.29 -2.37
N GLU A 14 3.31 11.37 -1.63
CA GLU A 14 2.27 12.36 -1.30
C GLU A 14 1.75 13.06 -2.55
N GLU A 15 2.65 13.56 -3.41
CA GLU A 15 2.26 14.21 -4.66
C GLU A 15 1.59 13.24 -5.65
N LEU A 16 2.08 12.00 -5.73
CA LEU A 16 1.43 10.98 -6.55
C LEU A 16 0.05 10.62 -6.02
N ALA A 17 -0.14 10.56 -4.69
CA ALA A 17 -1.44 10.28 -4.09
C ALA A 17 -2.46 11.38 -4.41
N LYS A 18 -2.06 12.66 -4.41
CA LYS A 18 -2.92 13.77 -4.85
C LYS A 18 -3.36 13.60 -6.30
N LYS A 19 -2.42 13.29 -7.20
CA LYS A 19 -2.75 13.02 -8.61
C LYS A 19 -3.67 11.82 -8.79
N LEU A 20 -3.45 10.74 -8.03
CA LEU A 20 -4.33 9.56 -8.06
C LEU A 20 -5.73 9.84 -7.50
N LYS A 21 -5.89 10.87 -6.67
CA LYS A 21 -7.19 11.30 -6.15
C LYS A 21 -8.00 12.06 -7.19
N GLU A 22 -7.33 12.78 -8.08
CA GLU A 22 -7.96 13.45 -9.23
C GLU A 22 -8.36 12.45 -10.33
N ASP A 23 -7.66 11.31 -10.42
CA ASP A 23 -7.98 10.25 -11.37
C ASP A 23 -9.21 9.44 -10.92
N THR A 24 -10.21 9.35 -11.80
CA THR A 24 -11.46 8.62 -11.53
C THR A 24 -11.28 7.09 -11.55
N ARG A 25 -10.15 6.58 -12.08
CA ARG A 25 -9.88 5.13 -12.16
C ARG A 25 -9.53 4.51 -10.81
N VAL A 26 -8.85 5.27 -9.95
CA VAL A 26 -8.42 4.79 -8.64
C VAL A 26 -9.46 5.20 -7.59
N ALA A 27 -10.51 4.40 -7.45
CA ALA A 27 -11.52 4.62 -6.42
C ALA A 27 -11.32 3.69 -5.21
N PRO A 28 -11.35 4.19 -3.97
CA PRO A 28 -11.34 3.33 -2.79
C PRO A 28 -12.59 2.44 -2.78
N PRO A 29 -12.45 1.11 -2.64
CA PRO A 29 -13.59 0.21 -2.47
C PRO A 29 -14.40 0.55 -1.22
N ASP A 30 -15.70 0.25 -1.19
CA ASP A 30 -16.59 0.58 -0.07
C ASP A 30 -16.08 0.05 1.29
N TRP A 31 -15.48 -1.13 1.29
CA TRP A 31 -14.93 -1.75 2.50
C TRP A 31 -13.63 -1.11 2.98
N ALA A 32 -12.95 -0.27 2.18
CA ALA A 32 -11.65 0.30 2.52
C ALA A 32 -11.69 1.16 3.80
N LYS A 33 -12.84 1.76 4.12
CA LYS A 33 -13.04 2.58 5.31
C LYS A 33 -13.03 1.80 6.62
N TYR A 34 -13.39 0.51 6.58
CA TYR A 34 -13.61 -0.30 7.78
C TYR A 34 -12.49 -1.30 8.06
N VAL A 35 -11.59 -1.52 7.09
CA VAL A 35 -10.60 -2.60 7.19
C VAL A 35 -9.26 -2.14 7.74
N ARG A 36 -8.62 -3.06 8.45
CA ARG A 36 -7.19 -2.99 8.76
C ARG A 36 -6.35 -3.40 7.54
N THR A 37 -5.19 -2.77 7.40
CA THR A 37 -4.28 -2.99 6.25
C THR A 37 -3.59 -4.36 6.24
N GLY A 38 -3.63 -5.08 7.36
CA GLY A 38 -3.14 -6.44 7.48
C GLY A 38 -3.40 -7.04 8.86
N VAL A 39 -3.15 -8.34 8.99
CA VAL A 39 -3.39 -9.10 10.24
C VAL A 39 -2.45 -8.67 11.38
N HIS A 40 -1.35 -7.99 11.05
CA HIS A 40 -0.38 -7.45 12.01
C HIS A 40 -0.77 -6.06 12.54
N LYS A 41 -1.81 -5.42 11.99
CA LYS A 41 -2.34 -4.16 12.49
C LYS A 41 -3.56 -4.42 13.38
N GLU A 42 -3.70 -3.61 14.41
CA GLU A 42 -4.79 -3.68 15.38
C GLU A 42 -5.95 -2.77 14.99
N THR A 43 -5.64 -1.57 14.51
CA THR A 43 -6.60 -0.56 14.07
C THR A 43 -6.57 -0.32 12.56
N ALA A 44 -7.64 0.29 12.05
CA ALA A 44 -7.69 0.83 10.69
C ALA A 44 -6.77 2.06 10.57
N PRO A 45 -6.35 2.43 9.34
CA PRO A 45 -5.65 3.69 9.11
C PRO A 45 -6.48 4.90 9.58
N ILE A 46 -5.79 5.89 10.13
CA ILE A 46 -6.40 7.14 10.62
C ILE A 46 -6.77 8.06 9.45
N ASP A 47 -5.91 8.09 8.43
CA ASP A 47 -6.13 8.87 7.22
C ASP A 47 -7.24 8.24 6.38
N GLU A 48 -8.24 9.04 5.99
CA GLU A 48 -9.35 8.60 5.13
C GLU A 48 -8.90 8.32 3.70
N ASP A 49 -7.87 9.02 3.22
CA ASP A 49 -7.31 8.92 1.87
C ASP A 49 -6.17 7.88 1.79
N TRP A 50 -6.01 7.04 2.83
CA TRP A 50 -4.92 6.07 2.92
C TRP A 50 -4.84 5.12 1.71
N TRP A 51 -5.95 4.88 1.02
CA TRP A 51 -6.00 4.05 -0.18
C TRP A 51 -5.12 4.62 -1.29
N TYR A 52 -5.18 5.93 -1.53
CA TYR A 52 -4.40 6.63 -2.55
C TYR A 52 -2.92 6.62 -2.22
N LEU A 53 -2.56 6.91 -0.97
CA LEU A 53 -1.19 6.80 -0.47
C LEU A 53 -0.65 5.38 -0.65
N ARG A 54 -1.50 4.37 -0.41
CA ARG A 54 -1.13 2.98 -0.57
C ARG A 54 -0.89 2.62 -2.02
N CYS A 55 -1.75 3.05 -2.94
CA CYS A 55 -1.59 2.85 -4.38
C CYS A 55 -0.33 3.56 -4.91
N ALA A 56 -0.10 4.82 -4.53
CA ALA A 56 1.10 5.57 -4.87
C ALA A 56 2.39 4.86 -4.40
N ALA A 57 2.41 4.39 -3.15
CA ALA A 57 3.53 3.63 -2.63
C ALA A 57 3.74 2.29 -3.36
N MET A 58 2.66 1.62 -3.79
CA MET A 58 2.73 0.38 -4.56
C MET A 58 3.32 0.64 -5.95
N ALA A 59 2.84 1.65 -6.66
CA ALA A 59 3.35 2.07 -7.96
C ALA A 59 4.86 2.37 -7.90
N ARG A 60 5.30 3.16 -6.91
CA ARG A 60 6.72 3.44 -6.70
C ARG A 60 7.54 2.18 -6.46
N LYS A 61 7.05 1.25 -5.63
CA LYS A 61 7.76 0.00 -5.34
C LYS A 61 7.91 -0.87 -6.59
N ILE A 62 6.86 -0.96 -7.40
CA ILE A 62 6.85 -1.71 -8.67
C ILE A 62 7.84 -1.09 -9.66
N TYR A 63 7.93 0.24 -9.70
CA TYR A 63 8.90 0.92 -10.55
C TYR A 63 10.35 0.62 -10.13
N ILE A 64 10.63 0.60 -8.82
CA ILE A 64 11.99 0.45 -8.29
C ILE A 64 12.48 -1.00 -8.31
N ASN A 65 11.63 -1.94 -7.90
CA ASN A 65 12.02 -3.34 -7.89
C ASN A 65 11.34 -3.98 -9.10
N GLU A 66 12.15 -4.48 -10.03
CA GLU A 66 11.74 -5.24 -11.21
C GLU A 66 10.73 -6.39 -10.86
N PRO A 67 10.12 -7.08 -11.84
CA PRO A 67 8.74 -7.57 -11.79
C PRO A 67 8.32 -8.16 -10.42
N ILE A 68 7.38 -7.48 -9.76
CA ILE A 68 6.91 -7.83 -8.42
C ILE A 68 5.48 -8.38 -8.50
N GLY A 69 5.30 -9.62 -8.07
CA GLY A 69 3.98 -10.18 -7.85
C GLY A 69 3.34 -9.74 -6.52
N VAL A 70 2.02 -9.90 -6.43
CA VAL A 70 1.21 -9.62 -5.21
C VAL A 70 1.80 -10.31 -3.97
N LYS A 71 2.36 -11.51 -4.10
CA LYS A 71 2.98 -12.25 -2.97
C LYS A 71 4.13 -11.47 -2.33
N LYS A 72 5.01 -10.85 -3.13
CA LYS A 72 6.20 -10.11 -2.67
C LYS A 72 5.80 -8.74 -2.11
N LEU A 73 4.83 -8.06 -2.72
CA LEU A 73 4.21 -6.85 -2.16
C LEU A 73 3.60 -7.10 -0.78
N ARG A 74 2.87 -8.21 -0.59
CA ARG A 74 2.33 -8.58 0.73
C ARG A 74 3.40 -8.82 1.80
N VAL A 75 4.59 -9.25 1.41
CA VAL A 75 5.72 -9.37 2.34
C VAL A 75 6.28 -8.00 2.67
N MET A 76 6.47 -7.13 1.67
CA MET A 76 6.97 -5.76 1.87
C MET A 76 6.05 -4.91 2.77
N TYR A 77 4.74 -5.13 2.69
CA TYR A 77 3.77 -4.49 3.58
C TYR A 77 3.31 -5.40 4.73
N GLY A 78 4.08 -6.43 5.04
CA GLY A 78 3.90 -7.21 6.25
C GLY A 78 4.57 -6.53 7.44
N GLY A 79 4.35 -7.08 8.63
CA GLY A 79 4.94 -6.56 9.85
C GLY A 79 4.93 -7.59 10.98
N ALA A 80 5.58 -7.25 12.08
CA ALA A 80 5.53 -8.05 13.30
C ALA A 80 4.13 -7.97 13.92
N LYS A 81 3.51 -9.11 14.19
CA LYS A 81 2.23 -9.19 14.89
C LYS A 81 2.46 -9.50 16.37
N ASN A 82 1.85 -8.71 17.25
CA ASN A 82 1.72 -9.04 18.67
C ASN A 82 0.81 -10.27 18.85
N ARG A 83 1.27 -11.27 19.61
CA ARG A 83 0.55 -12.52 19.88
C ARG A 83 0.21 -12.67 21.37
N GLY A 84 0.07 -11.56 22.07
CA GLY A 84 -0.15 -11.53 23.52
C GLY A 84 1.11 -11.99 24.25
N SER A 85 0.97 -13.03 25.07
CA SER A 85 2.09 -13.61 25.83
C SER A 85 3.15 -14.32 24.96
N LYS A 86 2.83 -14.69 23.71
CA LYS A 86 3.77 -15.36 22.81
C LYS A 86 4.66 -14.35 22.06
N PRO A 87 5.93 -14.69 21.74
CA PRO A 87 6.82 -13.82 20.99
C PRO A 87 6.25 -13.35 19.64
N HIS A 88 6.64 -12.12 19.25
CA HIS A 88 6.26 -11.52 17.99
C HIS A 88 6.69 -12.39 16.81
N ARG A 89 5.83 -12.48 15.79
CA ARG A 89 6.16 -13.14 14.52
C ARG A 89 5.72 -12.30 13.34
N PHE A 90 6.49 -12.35 12.27
CA PHE A 90 6.15 -11.69 11.02
C PHE A 90 4.85 -12.25 10.42
N LYS A 91 3.96 -11.36 10.00
CA LYS A 91 2.74 -11.68 9.26
C LYS A 91 2.61 -10.78 8.04
N LYS A 92 2.27 -11.38 6.91
CA LYS A 92 2.07 -10.70 5.62
C LYS A 92 0.93 -9.68 5.69
N GLY A 93 1.01 -8.66 4.85
CA GLY A 93 -0.07 -7.71 4.60
C GLY A 93 -1.28 -8.36 3.93
N SER A 94 -2.39 -7.61 3.93
CA SER A 94 -3.64 -8.04 3.30
C SER A 94 -3.44 -8.31 1.81
N GLY A 95 -3.92 -9.45 1.35
CA GLY A 95 -3.85 -9.81 -0.07
C GLY A 95 -4.87 -9.08 -0.92
N SER A 96 -6.07 -8.84 -0.37
CA SER A 96 -7.16 -8.15 -1.09
C SER A 96 -6.80 -6.70 -1.39
N ILE A 97 -6.24 -5.98 -0.42
CA ILE A 97 -5.80 -4.58 -0.59
C ILE A 97 -4.73 -4.49 -1.69
N THR A 98 -3.67 -5.29 -1.59
CA THR A 98 -2.58 -5.26 -2.58
C THR A 98 -3.07 -5.67 -3.96
N ARG A 99 -3.91 -6.71 -4.07
CA ARG A 99 -4.42 -7.16 -5.37
C ARG A 99 -5.31 -6.10 -6.01
N LYS A 100 -6.27 -5.54 -5.27
CA LYS A 100 -7.20 -4.54 -5.78
C LYS A 100 -6.50 -3.23 -6.14
N GLY A 101 -5.55 -2.79 -5.32
CA GLY A 101 -4.74 -1.61 -5.63
C GLY A 101 -3.91 -1.78 -6.90
N VAL A 102 -3.30 -2.95 -7.13
CA VAL A 102 -2.58 -3.22 -8.39
C VAL A 102 -3.53 -3.27 -9.59
N GLN A 103 -4.69 -3.93 -9.46
CA GLN A 103 -5.70 -3.98 -10.53
C GLN A 103 -6.18 -2.58 -10.94
N GLN A 104 -6.37 -1.68 -9.97
CA GLN A 104 -6.78 -0.29 -10.24
C GLN A 104 -5.67 0.56 -10.86
N LEU A 105 -4.40 0.19 -10.69
CA LEU A 105 -3.28 0.87 -11.33
C LEU A 105 -3.00 0.36 -12.76
N GLU A 106 -3.53 -0.82 -13.10
CA GLU A 106 -3.40 -1.43 -14.42
C GLU A 106 -4.47 -0.94 -15.41
N THR A 107 -5.63 -0.51 -14.89
CA THR A 107 -6.82 -0.12 -15.68
C THR A 107 -6.96 1.40 -15.74
#